data_AF-A0A947BU20-F1
#
_entry.id   AF-A0A947BU20-F1
#
_cell.length_a   1.000
_cell.length_b   1.000
_cell.length_c   1.000
_cell.angle_alpha   90.00
_cell.angle_beta   90.00
_cell.angle_gamma   90.00
#
_symmetry.space_group_name_H-M   'P 1'
#
loop_
_entity.id
_entity.type
_entity.pdbx_description
1 polymer ?
#
loop_
_entity_poly.entity_id
_entity_poly.type
_entity_poly.pdbx_seq_one_letter_code
_entity_poly.pdbx_strand_id
1 'polypeptide(L)'
;MRLEDYPTQPRFTATVLSTERITDKAADVEVRELVLEVEQHKFDFEVGQCIGVLTEGPVEFGDAVHHRLYSVADTPASAGKPEITIVVRRCSYIDDYSGETYDGVSSNYICDRTKGDQ
;
A
#
# COMPACT_ATOMS: atom_id res chain seq x y z
N MET A 1 20.05 6.03 -4.39
CA MET A 1 19.13 5.14 -5.14
C MET A 1 17.78 5.83 -5.13
N ARG A 2 17.21 6.11 -6.29
CA ARG A 2 15.93 6.79 -6.47
C ARG A 2 14.83 5.76 -6.65
N LEU A 3 13.57 6.14 -6.37
CA LEU A 3 12.42 5.24 -6.50
C LEU A 3 12.21 4.76 -7.95
N GLU A 4 12.54 5.61 -8.91
CA GLU A 4 12.51 5.33 -10.35
C GLU A 4 13.53 4.27 -10.81
N ASP A 5 14.55 4.00 -9.99
CA ASP A 5 15.59 3.00 -10.32
C ASP A 5 15.12 1.56 -10.04
N TYR A 6 14.00 1.37 -9.34
CA TYR A 6 13.47 0.05 -9.01
C TYR A 6 12.63 -0.53 -10.16
N PRO A 7 12.82 -1.81 -10.52
CA PRO A 7 12.06 -2.42 -11.59
C PRO A 7 10.57 -2.50 -11.20
N THR A 8 9.69 -2.02 -12.09
CA THR A 8 8.23 -2.13 -11.94
C THR A 8 7.65 -3.33 -12.68
N GLN A 9 8.49 -4.23 -13.20
CA GLN A 9 8.10 -5.46 -13.86
C GLN A 9 9.02 -6.62 -13.42
N PRO A 10 8.50 -7.86 -13.30
CA PRO A 10 7.10 -8.25 -13.46
C PRO A 10 6.19 -7.66 -12.36
N ARG A 11 4.89 -7.49 -12.66
CA ARG A 11 3.87 -7.02 -11.72
C ARG A 11 2.99 -8.20 -11.32
N PHE A 12 2.57 -8.22 -10.06
CA PHE A 12 1.65 -9.23 -9.55
C PHE A 12 0.45 -8.54 -8.93
N THR A 13 -0.73 -9.12 -9.15
CA THR A 13 -1.95 -8.70 -8.47
C THR A 13 -1.93 -9.28 -7.07
N ALA A 14 -2.35 -8.48 -6.09
CA ALA A 14 -2.50 -8.90 -4.71
C ALA A 14 -3.94 -8.69 -4.27
N THR A 15 -4.53 -9.67 -3.62
CA THR A 15 -5.90 -9.59 -3.12
C THR A 15 -5.89 -9.23 -1.63
N VAL A 16 -6.70 -8.26 -1.22
CA VAL A 16 -6.84 -7.87 0.19
C VAL A 16 -7.58 -8.97 0.95
N LEU A 17 -6.90 -9.67 1.85
CA LEU A 17 -7.49 -10.69 2.73
C LEU A 17 -8.14 -10.07 3.96
N SER A 18 -7.50 -9.04 4.53
CA SER A 18 -8.01 -8.29 5.67
C SER A 18 -7.52 -6.84 5.63
N THR A 19 -8.31 -5.96 6.26
CA THR A 19 -8.00 -4.56 6.47
C THR A 19 -8.56 -4.18 7.83
N GLU A 20 -7.70 -3.79 8.76
CA GLU A 20 -8.08 -3.43 10.12
C GLU A 20 -7.46 -2.10 10.51
N ARG A 21 -8.27 -1.19 11.06
CA ARG A 21 -7.78 0.05 11.62
C ARG A 21 -7.17 -0.22 12.99
N ILE A 22 -5.88 0.07 13.14
CA ILE A 22 -5.14 -0.14 14.38
C ILE A 22 -5.10 1.13 15.27
N THR A 23 -5.40 2.30 14.70
CA THR A 23 -5.55 3.53 15.49
C THR A 23 -6.97 3.70 16.04
N ASP A 24 -7.09 4.37 17.20
CA ASP A 24 -8.39 4.73 17.77
C ASP A 24 -9.23 5.51 16.74
N LYS A 25 -10.56 5.34 16.79
CA LYS A 25 -11.50 6.07 15.92
C LYS A 25 -11.46 7.57 16.18
N ALA A 26 -11.09 8.01 17.38
CA ALA A 26 -10.92 9.41 17.75
C ALA A 26 -9.55 9.98 17.34
N ALA A 27 -8.62 9.17 16.85
CA ALA A 27 -7.32 9.65 16.39
C ALA A 27 -7.45 10.44 15.08
N ASP A 28 -6.73 11.56 15.00
CA ASP A 28 -6.70 12.44 13.83
C ASP A 28 -6.17 11.74 12.57
N VAL A 29 -5.38 10.68 12.75
CA VAL A 29 -4.75 9.92 11.68
C VAL A 29 -5.20 8.47 11.73
N GLU A 30 -5.71 8.00 10.58
CA GLU A 30 -6.02 6.60 10.36
C GLU A 30 -4.74 5.83 9.99
N VAL A 31 -4.46 4.75 10.72
CA VAL A 31 -3.46 3.75 10.33
C VAL A 31 -4.16 2.40 10.26
N ARG A 32 -3.93 1.68 9.16
CA ARG A 32 -4.50 0.36 8.92
C ARG A 32 -3.42 -0.67 8.74
N GLU A 33 -3.66 -1.84 9.29
CA GLU A 33 -2.97 -3.07 8.94
C GLU A 33 -3.74 -3.75 7.81
N LEU A 34 -3.03 -4.17 6.77
CA LEU A 34 -3.59 -4.91 5.65
C LEU A 34 -2.82 -6.20 5.45
N VAL A 35 -3.54 -7.30 5.28
CA VAL A 35 -2.98 -8.58 4.84
C VAL A 35 -3.32 -8.77 3.37
N LEU A 36 -2.30 -8.94 2.55
CA LEU A 36 -2.39 -9.07 1.10
C LEU A 36 -1.94 -10.47 0.67
N GLU A 37 -2.75 -11.16 -0.14
CA GLU A 37 -2.37 -12.41 -0.79
C GLU A 37 -1.87 -12.12 -2.21
N VAL A 38 -0.60 -12.41 -2.48
CA VAL A 38 -0.02 -12.24 -3.82
C VAL A 38 -0.36 -13.46 -4.68
N GLU A 39 -0.90 -13.25 -5.89
CA GLU A 39 -1.37 -14.38 -6.73
C GLU A 39 -0.24 -15.38 -7.09
N GLN A 40 1.00 -14.93 -7.15
CA GLN A 40 2.14 -15.77 -7.53
C GLN A 40 2.68 -16.60 -6.36
N HIS A 41 2.74 -17.93 -6.53
CA HIS A 41 3.25 -18.86 -5.52
C HIS A 41 4.75 -18.76 -5.19
N LYS A 42 5.51 -17.91 -5.90
CA LYS A 42 6.97 -17.76 -5.74
C LYS A 42 7.37 -16.28 -5.63
N PHE A 43 6.59 -15.49 -4.91
CA PHE A 43 6.99 -14.15 -4.54
C PHE A 43 7.83 -14.26 -3.26
N ASP A 44 9.15 -14.17 -3.39
CA ASP A 44 10.10 -14.30 -2.27
C ASP A 44 10.32 -12.93 -1.60
N PHE A 45 10.11 -12.86 -0.29
CA PHE A 45 10.33 -11.67 0.54
C PHE A 45 10.64 -12.07 1.98
N GLU A 46 11.24 -11.16 2.73
CA GLU A 46 11.53 -11.31 4.14
C GLU A 46 10.97 -10.13 4.96
N VAL A 47 10.65 -10.37 6.23
CA VAL A 47 10.28 -9.31 7.17
C VAL A 47 11.40 -8.26 7.22
N GLY A 48 11.02 -6.98 7.15
CA GLY A 48 11.96 -5.87 7.12
C GLY A 48 12.43 -5.45 5.72
N GLN A 49 12.14 -6.24 4.67
CA GLN A 49 12.29 -5.78 3.29
C GLN A 49 11.16 -4.81 2.90
N CYS A 50 11.35 -4.10 1.80
CA CYS A 50 10.33 -3.23 1.23
C CYS A 50 9.79 -3.82 -0.07
N ILE A 51 8.48 -3.74 -0.25
CA ILE A 51 7.78 -4.09 -1.48
C ILE A 51 7.32 -2.83 -2.22
N GLY A 52 7.39 -2.86 -3.54
CA GLY A 52 6.82 -1.83 -4.40
C GLY A 52 5.34 -2.09 -4.65
N VAL A 53 4.49 -1.16 -4.22
CA VAL A 53 3.06 -1.18 -4.51
C VAL A 53 2.77 -0.13 -5.57
N LEU A 54 2.08 -0.58 -6.62
CA LEU A 54 1.63 0.25 -7.72
C LEU A 54 0.12 0.47 -7.55
N THR A 55 -0.29 1.68 -7.22
CA THR A 55 -1.71 2.03 -7.08
C THR A 55 -2.18 2.84 -8.27
N GLU A 56 -3.39 2.60 -8.74
CA GLU A 56 -4.03 3.45 -9.75
C GLU A 56 -4.42 4.79 -9.12
N GLY A 57 -3.98 5.89 -9.73
CA GLY A 57 -4.29 7.25 -9.29
C GLY A 57 -5.42 7.88 -10.12
N PRO A 58 -6.13 8.89 -9.59
CA PRO A 58 -7.02 9.69 -10.40
C PRO A 58 -6.22 10.39 -11.51
N VAL A 59 -6.69 10.23 -12.75
CA VAL A 59 -6.04 10.71 -13.99
C VAL A 59 -5.89 12.24 -14.02
N GLU A 60 -6.58 12.96 -13.14
CA GLU A 60 -6.67 14.42 -13.14
C GLU A 60 -5.34 15.12 -12.77
N PHE A 61 -4.39 14.44 -12.13
CA PHE A 61 -3.08 15.03 -11.80
C PHE A 61 -1.92 14.03 -11.94
N GLY A 62 -1.52 13.72 -13.18
CA GLY A 62 -0.21 13.10 -13.49
C GLY A 62 -0.25 11.64 -13.94
N ASP A 63 0.80 10.89 -13.60
CA ASP A 63 0.99 9.49 -14.01
C ASP A 63 -0.14 8.59 -13.47
N ALA A 64 -0.73 7.78 -14.36
CA ALA A 64 -1.85 6.89 -14.04
C ALA A 64 -1.53 5.85 -12.95
N VAL A 65 -0.24 5.58 -12.71
CA VAL A 65 0.24 4.60 -11.75
C VAL A 65 1.21 5.25 -10.78
N HIS A 66 0.92 5.10 -9.50
CA HIS A 66 1.73 5.62 -8.42
C HIS A 66 2.53 4.49 -7.77
N HIS A 67 3.86 4.55 -7.90
CA HIS A 67 4.78 3.61 -7.25
C HIS A 67 5.17 4.12 -5.86
N ARG A 68 4.90 3.33 -4.81
CA ARG A 68 5.28 3.58 -3.41
C ARG A 68 5.92 2.32 -2.81
N LEU A 69 6.92 2.50 -1.95
CA LEU A 69 7.51 1.39 -1.18
C LEU A 69 6.83 1.27 0.18
N TYR A 70 6.48 0.04 0.55
CA TYR A 70 5.96 -0.30 1.87
C TYR A 70 6.84 -1.37 2.50
N SER A 71 7.18 -1.21 3.78
CA SER A 71 7.89 -2.24 4.51
C SER A 71 6.97 -3.42 4.83
N VAL A 72 7.49 -4.63 4.66
CA VAL A 72 6.84 -5.85 5.12
C VAL A 72 6.91 -5.89 6.64
N ALA A 73 5.75 -5.74 7.28
CA ALA A 73 5.61 -5.71 8.73
C ALA A 73 5.61 -7.13 9.32
N ASP A 74 4.94 -8.06 8.63
CA ASP A 74 4.87 -9.46 9.03
C ASP A 74 4.59 -10.35 7.80
N THR A 75 4.85 -11.64 7.96
CA THR A 75 4.62 -12.67 6.95
C THR A 75 3.82 -13.81 7.60
N PRO A 76 2.48 -13.77 7.51
CA PRO A 76 1.65 -14.84 8.04
C PRO A 76 2.07 -16.19 7.44
N ALA A 77 2.05 -17.25 8.25
CA ALA A 77 2.38 -18.59 7.79
C ALA A 77 1.29 -19.09 6.82
N SER A 78 1.43 -18.78 5.54
CA SER A 78 0.54 -19.27 4.49
C SER A 78 0.97 -20.65 4.01
N ALA A 79 -0.01 -21.58 3.92
CA ALA A 79 0.17 -22.90 3.32
C ALA A 79 -0.03 -22.90 1.79
N GLY A 80 -0.24 -21.72 1.17
CA GLY A 80 -0.58 -21.57 -0.24
C GLY A 80 0.15 -20.40 -0.89
N LYS A 81 -0.62 -19.38 -1.28
CA LYS A 81 -0.06 -18.16 -1.89
C LYS A 81 0.62 -17.29 -0.84
N PRO A 82 1.69 -16.55 -1.17
CA PRO A 82 2.38 -15.72 -0.21
C PRO A 82 1.48 -14.62 0.34
N GLU A 83 1.46 -14.49 1.66
CA GLU A 83 0.72 -13.46 2.38
C GLU A 83 1.70 -12.44 2.95
N ILE A 84 1.40 -11.15 2.77
CA ILE A 84 2.21 -10.04 3.22
C ILE A 84 1.37 -9.13 4.08
N THR A 85 1.85 -8.81 5.27
CA THR A 85 1.25 -7.79 6.11
C THR A 85 1.98 -6.46 5.91
N ILE A 86 1.23 -5.42 5.59
CA ILE A 86 1.72 -4.03 5.54
C ILE A 86 0.91 -3.15 6.48
N VAL A 87 1.56 -2.13 7.01
CA VAL A 87 0.91 -1.10 7.84
C VAL A 87 0.96 0.21 7.07
N VAL A 88 -0.22 0.76 6.78
CA VAL A 88 -0.37 1.96 5.96
C VAL A 88 -1.01 3.06 6.80
N ARG A 89 -0.29 4.17 6.90
CA ARG A 89 -0.82 5.42 7.45
C ARG A 89 -1.50 6.19 6.33
N ARG A 90 -2.75 6.63 6.55
CA ARG A 90 -3.43 7.58 5.66
C ARG A 90 -2.71 8.93 5.77
N CYS A 91 -2.10 9.35 4.67
CA CYS A 91 -1.36 10.61 4.60
C CYS A 91 -2.17 11.68 3.89
N SER A 92 -2.07 12.90 4.40
CA SER A 92 -2.46 14.14 3.72
C SER A 92 -1.28 15.10 3.79
N TYR A 93 -1.19 16.02 2.84
CA TYR A 93 -0.17 17.06 2.78
C TYR A 93 -0.84 18.41 2.58
N ILE A 94 -0.22 19.45 3.10
CA ILE A 94 -0.66 20.83 2.88
C ILE A 94 0.20 21.37 1.75
N ASP A 95 -0.44 21.94 0.73
CA ASP A 95 0.29 22.66 -0.31
C ASP A 95 0.81 23.98 0.26
N ASP A 96 2.12 24.17 0.26
CA ASP A 96 2.78 25.33 0.87
C ASP A 96 2.42 26.66 0.18
N TYR A 97 1.86 26.62 -1.04
CA TYR A 97 1.51 27.81 -1.82
C TYR A 97 0.03 28.18 -1.70
N SER A 98 -0.89 27.21 -1.84
CA SER A 98 -2.33 27.43 -1.75
C SER A 98 -2.85 27.35 -0.32
N GLY A 99 -2.14 26.65 0.57
CA GLY A 99 -2.58 26.34 1.94
C GLY A 99 -3.69 25.28 1.99
N GLU A 100 -4.03 24.65 0.87
CA GLU A 100 -5.05 23.61 0.80
C GLU A 100 -4.48 22.26 1.23
N THR A 101 -5.34 21.43 1.83
CA THR A 101 -4.97 20.06 2.21
C THR A 101 -5.33 19.10 1.08
N TYR A 102 -4.35 18.30 0.67
CA TYR A 102 -4.48 17.29 -0.37
C TYR A 102 -4.24 15.90 0.20
N ASP A 103 -5.04 14.95 -0.25
CA ASP A 103 -4.91 13.55 0.16
C ASP A 103 -3.79 12.85 -0.60
N GLY A 104 -3.00 12.06 0.12
CA GLY A 104 -1.98 11.20 -0.48
C GLY A 104 -2.64 10.08 -1.27
N VAL A 105 -2.45 10.06 -2.59
CA VAL A 105 -3.16 9.14 -3.50
C VAL A 105 -3.02 7.67 -3.10
N SER A 106 -1.79 7.14 -3.04
CA SER A 106 -1.59 5.71 -2.75
C SER A 106 -1.99 5.28 -1.34
N SER A 107 -1.73 6.12 -0.33
CA SER A 107 -2.08 5.77 1.05
C SER A 107 -3.60 5.74 1.24
N ASN A 108 -4.32 6.69 0.63
CA ASN A 108 -5.79 6.69 0.69
C ASN A 108 -6.35 5.53 -0.12
N TYR A 109 -5.84 5.31 -1.33
CA TYR A 109 -6.24 4.16 -2.18
C TYR A 109 -6.18 2.84 -1.42
N ILE A 110 -5.06 2.55 -0.75
CA ILE A 110 -4.87 1.31 0.01
C ILE A 110 -5.77 1.28 1.25
N CYS A 111 -5.83 2.37 2.02
CA CYS A 111 -6.67 2.42 3.22
C CYS A 111 -8.17 2.29 2.93
N ASP A 112 -8.61 2.68 1.74
CA ASP A 112 -10.00 2.56 1.28
C ASP A 112 -10.33 1.17 0.70
N ARG A 113 -9.34 0.30 0.46
CA ARG A 113 -9.59 -1.07 0.00
C ARG A 113 -10.31 -1.89 1.07
N THR A 114 -11.16 -2.77 0.60
CA THR A 114 -11.92 -3.73 1.40
C THR A 114 -11.51 -5.16 1.08
N LYS A 115 -11.90 -6.10 1.95
CA LYS A 115 -11.60 -7.53 1.75
C LYS A 115 -12.16 -8.01 0.41
N GLY A 116 -11.28 -8.60 -0.41
CA GLY A 116 -11.60 -9.12 -1.74
C GLY A 116 -11.21 -8.17 -2.88
N ASP A 117 -10.84 -6.93 -2.60
CA ASP A 117 -10.33 -6.01 -3.61
C ASP A 117 -8.92 -6.41 -4.07
N GLN A 118 -8.57 -5.98 -5.29
CA GLN A 118 -7.28 -6.22 -5.95
C GLN A 118 -6.57 -4.90 -6.30
#